data_AF-A0ABD2P8L3-F1
#
_entry.id   AF-A0ABD2P8L3-F1
#
_cell.length_a   1.000
_cell.length_b   1.000
_cell.length_c   1.000
_cell.angle_alpha   90.00
_cell.angle_beta   90.00
_cell.angle_gamma   90.00
#
_symmetry.space_group_name_H-M   'P 1'
#
loop_
_entity.id
_entity.type
_entity.pdbx_description
1 polymer ?
#
loop_
_entity_poly.entity_id
_entity_poly.type
_entity_poly.pdbx_seq_one_letter_code
_entity_poly.pdbx_strand_id
1 'polypeptide(L)'
;MHMEHYKSKERKKKETEENCLLPQDFSNFFAQVADKLIDKIPNTKDDPLEYLKGLFPPTTEFEFREVTLVELRDIINQMKNKKSSDIYGMTVEIVMSLRNLIISPLTKLINHSIRSCVFPRVLK
;
A
#
# COMPACT_ATOMS: atom_id res chain seq x y z
N MET A 1 -6.27 23.96 -76.57
CA MET A 1 -6.77 22.85 -77.41
C MET A 1 -5.91 21.63 -77.09
N HIS A 2 -6.54 20.52 -76.74
CA HIS A 2 -6.00 19.18 -76.39
C HIS A 2 -5.22 19.03 -75.07
N MET A 3 -5.80 18.33 -74.06
CA MET A 3 -5.81 16.87 -73.80
C MET A 3 -4.41 16.38 -73.42
N GLU A 4 -4.21 15.89 -72.20
CA GLU A 4 -4.29 14.46 -71.89
C GLU A 4 -4.77 14.18 -70.46
N HIS A 5 -5.58 13.13 -70.32
CA HIS A 5 -6.00 12.51 -69.07
C HIS A 5 -4.82 11.81 -68.38
N TYR A 6 -4.57 12.13 -67.11
CA TYR A 6 -3.78 11.25 -66.24
C TYR A 6 -4.62 10.79 -65.04
N LYS A 7 -4.96 9.50 -65.06
CA LYS A 7 -5.66 8.79 -63.96
C LYS A 7 -4.86 8.89 -62.66
N SER A 8 -5.50 9.32 -61.58
CA SER A 8 -4.95 9.25 -60.22
C SER A 8 -5.69 8.21 -59.38
N LYS A 9 -5.11 7.00 -59.40
CA LYS A 9 -5.10 5.91 -58.41
C LYS A 9 -5.98 6.06 -57.15
N GLU A 10 -6.93 5.13 -57.01
CA GLU A 10 -7.50 4.72 -55.74
C GLU A 10 -6.40 4.26 -54.78
N ARG A 11 -6.29 4.91 -53.62
CA ARG A 11 -5.49 4.41 -52.51
C ARG A 11 -6.36 3.45 -51.70
N LYS A 12 -6.20 2.14 -51.93
CA LYS A 12 -6.63 1.10 -50.98
C LYS A 12 -6.00 1.40 -49.62
N LYS A 13 -6.80 1.83 -48.67
CA LYS A 13 -6.39 1.98 -47.27
C LYS A 13 -6.17 0.57 -46.74
N LYS A 14 -4.91 0.23 -46.43
CA LYS A 14 -4.56 -0.98 -45.67
C LYS A 14 -5.20 -0.83 -44.29
N GLU A 15 -6.26 -1.57 -44.04
CA GLU A 15 -6.74 -1.84 -42.69
C GLU A 15 -5.62 -2.60 -41.98
N THR A 16 -4.93 -1.87 -41.11
CA THR A 16 -4.07 -2.50 -40.11
C THR A 16 -5.06 -2.90 -39.02
N GLU A 17 -5.22 -4.20 -38.79
CA GLU A 17 -5.93 -4.73 -37.62
C GLU A 17 -5.20 -4.22 -36.37
N GLU A 18 -5.53 -3.01 -35.94
CA GLU A 18 -5.28 -2.58 -34.59
C GLU A 18 -6.14 -3.49 -33.72
N ASN A 19 -5.50 -4.39 -32.97
CA ASN A 19 -6.09 -5.02 -31.78
C ASN A 19 -6.34 -3.90 -30.76
N CYS A 20 -7.33 -3.07 -31.05
CA CYS A 20 -7.73 -1.93 -30.25
C CYS A 20 -8.68 -2.50 -29.20
N LEU A 21 -8.13 -2.90 -28.05
CA LEU A 21 -8.94 -3.20 -26.88
C LEU A 21 -9.76 -1.95 -26.57
N LEU A 22 -11.07 -1.99 -26.79
CA LEU A 22 -11.90 -0.84 -26.52
C LEU A 22 -11.97 -0.64 -25.00
N PRO A 23 -12.08 0.61 -24.52
CA PRO A 23 -12.30 0.88 -23.10
C PRO A 23 -13.49 0.09 -22.52
N GLN A 24 -14.50 -0.18 -23.36
CA GLN A 24 -15.63 -1.04 -23.02
C GLN A 24 -15.21 -2.48 -22.72
N ASP A 25 -14.29 -3.06 -23.49
CA ASP A 25 -13.79 -4.43 -23.28
C ASP A 25 -12.98 -4.53 -21.99
N PHE A 26 -12.16 -3.53 -21.71
CA PHE A 26 -11.42 -3.42 -20.45
C PHE A 26 -12.40 -3.31 -19.27
N SER A 27 -13.37 -2.40 -19.34
CA SER A 27 -14.37 -2.21 -18.29
C SER A 27 -15.21 -3.46 -18.08
N ASN A 28 -15.65 -4.11 -19.16
CA ASN A 28 -16.46 -5.34 -19.10
C ASN A 28 -15.67 -6.53 -18.55
N PHE A 29 -14.38 -6.63 -18.90
CA PHE A 29 -13.50 -7.64 -18.33
C PHE A 29 -13.42 -7.47 -16.82
N PHE A 30 -13.00 -6.30 -16.33
CA PHE A 30 -12.81 -6.06 -14.90
C PHE A 30 -14.11 -6.05 -14.09
N ALA A 31 -15.23 -5.60 -14.67
CA ALA A 31 -16.54 -5.69 -14.04
C ALA A 31 -16.98 -7.14 -13.79
N GLN A 32 -16.58 -8.08 -14.65
CA GLN A 32 -16.98 -9.49 -14.55
C GLN A 32 -15.95 -10.39 -13.88
N VAL A 33 -14.77 -9.88 -13.48
CA VAL A 33 -13.71 -10.72 -12.86
C VAL A 33 -14.22 -11.36 -11.57
N ALA A 34 -14.92 -10.59 -10.73
CA ALA A 34 -15.46 -11.11 -9.47
C ALA A 34 -16.46 -12.24 -9.70
N ASP A 35 -17.45 -12.03 -10.59
CA ASP A 35 -18.48 -13.02 -10.90
C ASP A 35 -17.87 -14.31 -11.49
N LYS A 36 -16.94 -14.17 -12.45
CA LYS A 36 -16.24 -15.32 -13.05
C LYS A 36 -15.37 -16.10 -12.06
N LEU A 37 -14.88 -15.44 -11.01
CA LEU A 37 -14.14 -16.10 -9.93
C LEU A 37 -15.10 -16.82 -8.97
N ILE A 38 -16.19 -16.17 -8.57
CA ILE A 38 -17.20 -16.75 -7.68
C ILE A 38 -17.83 -17.99 -8.31
N ASP A 39 -18.18 -17.95 -9.60
CA ASP A 39 -18.76 -19.08 -10.34
C ASP A 39 -17.84 -20.31 -10.40
N LYS A 40 -16.52 -20.11 -10.25
CA LYS A 40 -15.51 -21.18 -10.26
C LYS A 40 -15.17 -21.70 -8.87
N ILE A 41 -15.58 -21.01 -7.80
CA ILE A 41 -15.37 -21.48 -6.44
C ILE A 41 -16.41 -22.57 -6.17
N PRO A 42 -16.00 -23.81 -5.86
CA PRO A 42 -16.94 -24.87 -5.54
C PRO A 42 -17.74 -24.48 -4.30
N ASN A 43 -19.06 -24.66 -4.36
CA ASN A 43 -19.93 -24.45 -3.20
C ASN A 43 -19.77 -25.64 -2.25
N THR A 44 -18.72 -25.61 -1.42
CA THR A 44 -18.45 -26.63 -0.40
C THR A 44 -19.11 -26.23 0.92
N LYS A 45 -19.57 -27.23 1.68
CA LYS A 45 -20.06 -27.06 3.05
C LYS A 45 -18.99 -27.39 4.09
N ASP A 46 -17.74 -27.49 3.63
CA ASP A 46 -16.62 -27.89 4.47
C ASP A 46 -16.31 -26.75 5.45
N ASP A 47 -16.09 -27.11 6.72
CA ASP A 47 -15.70 -26.14 7.73
C ASP A 47 -14.28 -25.62 7.41
N PRO A 48 -14.08 -24.30 7.22
CA PRO A 48 -12.76 -23.74 6.93
C PRO A 48 -11.68 -24.09 7.96
N LEU A 49 -12.09 -24.41 9.20
CA LEU A 49 -11.17 -24.83 10.26
C LEU A 49 -10.58 -26.22 10.01
N GLU A 50 -11.19 -27.06 9.16
CA GLU A 50 -10.63 -28.35 8.75
C GLU A 50 -9.29 -28.17 8.02
N TYR A 51 -9.12 -27.10 7.24
CA TYR A 51 -7.85 -26.79 6.57
C TYR A 51 -6.74 -26.38 7.56
N LEU A 52 -7.09 -26.03 8.79
CA LEU A 52 -6.13 -25.71 9.86
C LEU A 52 -5.72 -26.96 10.64
N LYS A 53 -6.46 -28.07 10.53
CA LYS A 53 -6.10 -29.32 11.21
C LYS A 53 -4.83 -29.90 10.60
N GLY A 54 -3.77 -29.98 11.41
CA GLY A 54 -2.45 -30.45 10.99
C GLY A 54 -1.46 -29.32 10.64
N LEU A 55 -1.89 -28.06 10.68
CA LEU A 55 -0.97 -26.94 10.76
C LEU A 55 -0.52 -26.77 12.21
N PHE A 56 0.80 -26.68 12.40
CA PHE A 56 1.36 -26.29 13.69
C PHE A 56 1.29 -24.77 13.81
N PRO A 57 0.90 -24.23 14.98
CA PRO A 57 1.00 -22.80 15.23
C PRO A 57 2.41 -22.32 14.91
N PRO A 58 2.57 -21.14 14.28
CA PRO A 58 3.88 -20.57 14.06
C PRO A 58 4.63 -20.47 15.40
N THR A 59 5.91 -20.81 15.39
CA THR A 59 6.76 -20.75 16.60
C THR A 59 7.06 -19.32 17.05
N THR A 60 6.64 -18.33 16.27
CA THR A 60 6.82 -16.91 16.53
C THR A 60 5.47 -16.25 16.69
N GLU A 61 5.24 -15.67 17.87
CA GLU A 61 4.08 -14.84 18.14
C GLU A 61 4.43 -13.37 17.94
N PHE A 62 3.47 -12.61 17.42
CA PHE A 62 3.56 -11.15 17.37
C PHE A 62 2.68 -10.59 18.47
N GLU A 63 3.29 -9.79 19.35
CA GLU A 63 2.57 -9.06 20.39
C GLU A 63 3.03 -7.62 20.47
N PHE A 64 2.11 -6.73 20.87
CA PHE A 64 2.49 -5.39 21.26
C PHE A 64 3.00 -5.41 22.68
N ARG A 65 4.20 -4.88 22.88
CA ARG A 65 4.79 -4.68 24.21
C ARG A 65 5.07 -3.21 24.46
N GLU A 66 4.99 -2.82 25.72
CA GLU A 66 5.42 -1.49 26.14
C GLU A 66 6.90 -1.26 25.83
N VAL A 67 7.21 0.00 25.52
CA VAL A 67 8.56 0.47 25.23
C VAL A 67 9.19 0.99 26.51
N THR A 68 10.46 0.67 26.73
CA THR A 68 11.23 1.20 27.86
C THR A 68 11.88 2.55 27.52
N LEU A 69 12.29 3.30 28.54
CA LEU A 69 13.05 4.53 28.35
C LEU A 69 14.39 4.28 27.62
N VAL A 70 15.01 3.13 27.83
CA VAL A 70 16.31 2.80 27.22
C VAL A 70 16.11 2.53 25.73
N GLU A 71 15.14 1.70 25.37
CA GLU A 71 14.83 1.41 23.96
C GLU A 71 14.46 2.67 23.19
N LEU A 72 13.62 3.55 23.77
CA LEU A 72 13.29 4.80 23.11
C LEU A 72 14.51 5.72 22.95
N ARG A 73 15.44 5.70 23.92
CA ARG A 73 16.69 6.48 23.86
C ARG A 73 17.53 6.01 22.70
N ASP A 74 17.69 4.70 22.58
CA ASP A 74 18.51 4.08 21.57
C ASP A 74 17.93 4.33 20.17
N ILE A 75 16.60 4.26 20.03
CA ILE A 75 15.91 4.64 18.79
C ILE A 75 16.20 6.09 18.40
N ILE A 76 16.05 7.05 19.33
CA ILE A 76 16.33 8.46 19.05
C ILE A 76 17.80 8.68 18.66
N ASN A 77 18.73 8.01 19.36
CA ASN A 77 20.16 8.11 19.07
C ASN A 77 20.55 7.51 17.71
N GLN A 78 19.81 6.51 17.22
CA GLN A 78 20.05 5.87 15.94
C GLN A 78 19.42 6.62 14.75
N MET A 79 18.64 7.68 14.99
CA MET A 79 18.07 8.49 13.91
C MET A 79 19.19 9.10 13.08
N LYS A 80 19.07 9.07 11.74
CA LYS A 80 20.05 9.74 10.87
C LYS A 80 19.71 11.22 10.81
N ASN A 81 20.69 12.09 11.07
CA ASN A 81 20.49 13.52 10.90
C ASN A 81 20.22 13.82 9.41
N LYS A 82 18.99 14.22 9.10
CA LYS A 82 18.55 14.62 7.78
C LYS A 82 18.02 16.04 7.87
N LYS A 83 18.26 16.83 6.81
CA LYS A 83 17.78 18.22 6.71
C LYS A 83 16.27 18.33 6.45
N SER A 84 15.59 17.22 6.17
CA SER A 84 14.14 17.20 6.00
C SER A 84 13.45 17.54 7.32
N SER A 85 12.46 18.42 7.25
CA SER A 85 11.57 18.77 8.36
C SER A 85 10.18 18.18 8.15
N ASP A 86 9.40 18.09 9.23
CA ASP A 86 7.97 17.84 9.15
C ASP A 86 7.17 19.09 8.70
N ILE A 87 5.84 19.00 8.73
CA ILE A 87 4.92 20.08 8.37
C ILE A 87 5.00 21.30 9.32
N TYR A 88 5.65 21.15 10.48
CA TYR A 88 5.87 22.20 11.47
C TYR A 88 7.31 22.75 11.45
N GLY A 89 8.14 22.29 10.51
CA GLY A 89 9.56 22.69 10.45
C GLY A 89 10.44 21.98 11.48
N MET A 90 9.96 20.93 12.16
CA MET A 90 10.75 20.16 13.10
C MET A 90 11.68 19.21 12.36
N THR A 91 12.99 19.35 12.61
CA THR A 91 14.03 18.46 12.08
C THR A 91 14.41 17.39 13.10
N VAL A 92 15.08 16.33 12.63
CA VAL A 92 15.65 15.29 13.49
C VAL A 92 16.65 15.88 14.50
N GLU A 93 17.39 16.91 14.11
CA GLU A 93 18.33 17.61 14.98
C GLU A 93 17.65 18.23 16.21
N ILE A 94 16.44 18.80 16.04
CA ILE A 94 15.66 19.32 17.16
C ILE A 94 15.28 18.18 18.11
N VAL A 95 14.78 17.06 17.58
CA VAL A 95 14.42 15.88 18.39
C VAL A 95 15.62 15.35 19.18
N MET A 96 16.80 15.27 18.55
CA MET A 96 18.03 14.82 19.18
C MET A 96 18.51 15.77 20.29
N SER A 97 18.42 17.09 20.07
CA SER A 97 18.83 18.10 21.06
C SER A 97 17.92 18.10 22.29
N LEU A 98 16.62 17.82 22.09
CA LEU A 98 15.62 17.76 23.15
C LEU A 98 15.44 16.37 23.76
N ARG A 99 16.19 15.35 23.32
CA ARG A 99 15.94 13.93 23.68
C ARG A 99 15.78 13.71 25.18
N ASN A 100 16.61 14.35 26.00
CA ASN A 100 16.62 14.15 27.46
C ASN A 100 15.35 14.72 28.12
N LEU A 101 14.69 15.68 27.48
CA LEU A 101 13.44 16.28 27.95
C LEU A 101 12.23 15.49 27.48
N ILE A 102 12.25 15.02 26.22
CA ILE A 102 11.08 14.39 25.59
C ILE A 102 10.99 12.89 25.84
N ILE A 103 12.07 12.23 26.25
CA ILE A 103 12.08 10.76 26.35
C ILE A 103 11.07 10.21 27.34
N SER A 104 10.99 10.81 28.54
CA SER A 104 10.03 10.40 29.58
C SER A 104 8.56 10.60 29.15
N PRO A 105 8.15 11.79 28.69
CA PRO A 105 6.77 11.98 28.23
C PRO A 105 6.44 11.15 26.98
N LEU A 106 7.37 10.99 26.02
CA LEU A 106 7.13 10.17 24.82
C LEU A 106 6.97 8.68 25.16
N THR A 107 7.80 8.11 26.02
CA THR A 107 7.62 6.71 26.46
C THR A 107 6.25 6.50 27.08
N LYS A 108 5.81 7.42 27.97
CA LYS A 108 4.48 7.33 28.59
C LYS A 108 3.37 7.42 27.55
N LEU A 109 3.49 8.33 26.57
CA LEU A 109 2.49 8.52 25.51
C LEU A 109 2.39 7.29 24.60
N ILE A 110 3.52 6.73 24.18
CA ILE A 110 3.59 5.52 23.35
C ILE A 110 2.95 4.35 24.10
N ASN A 111 3.36 4.10 25.34
CA ASN A 111 2.82 2.99 26.13
C ASN A 111 1.33 3.18 26.44
N HIS A 112 0.87 4.43 26.63
CA HIS A 112 -0.56 4.71 26.76
C HIS A 112 -1.32 4.36 25.47
N SER A 113 -0.76 4.68 24.30
CA SER A 113 -1.36 4.33 23.00
C SER A 113 -1.45 2.82 22.80
N ILE A 114 -0.41 2.08 23.22
CA ILE A 114 -0.38 0.61 23.19
C ILE A 114 -1.44 0.04 24.13
N ARG A 115 -1.47 0.44 25.41
CA ARG A 115 -2.43 -0.07 26.41
C ARG A 115 -3.88 0.24 26.06
N SER A 116 -4.14 1.41 25.50
CA SER A 116 -5.49 1.84 25.13
C SER A 116 -5.94 1.32 23.76
N CYS A 117 -5.02 0.77 22.96
CA CYS A 117 -5.24 0.47 21.55
C CYS A 117 -5.75 1.68 20.75
N VAL A 118 -5.37 2.90 21.15
CA VAL A 118 -5.77 4.15 20.50
C VAL A 118 -4.56 4.88 19.96
N PHE A 119 -4.55 5.12 18.65
CA PHE A 119 -3.54 5.96 18.01
C PHE A 119 -3.92 7.45 18.09
N PRO A 120 -2.95 8.36 18.36
CA PRO A 120 -3.23 9.79 18.52
C PRO A 120 -3.91 10.40 17.30
N ARG A 121 -5.04 11.07 17.50
CA ARG A 121 -5.84 11.67 16.41
C ARG A 121 -5.07 12.69 15.57
N VAL A 122 -4.17 13.45 16.20
CA VAL A 122 -3.35 14.47 15.52
C VAL A 122 -2.26 13.87 14.62
N LEU A 123 -2.01 12.56 14.71
CA LEU A 123 -1.02 11.84 13.91
C LEU A 123 -1.65 10.92 12.86
N LYS A 124 -3.00 10.80 12.83
CA LYS A 124 -3.73 10.05 11.80
C LYS A 124 -3.73 10.83 10.50
#